data_AF-T0SSE6-F1
#
_entry.id   AF-T0SSE6-F1
#
_cell.length_a   1.000
_cell.length_b   1.000
_cell.length_c   1.000
_cell.angle_alpha   90.00
_cell.angle_beta   90.00
_cell.angle_gamma   90.00
#
_symmetry.space_group_name_H-M   'P 1'
#
loop_
_entity.id
_entity.type
_entity.pdbx_description
1 polymer ?
#
loop_
_entity_poly.entity_id
_entity_poly.type
_entity_poly.pdbx_seq_one_letter_code
_entity_poly.pdbx_strand_id
1 'polypeptide(L)'
;MDMKTKKKMVDEKFSDDLTLESEFNALEPDEFLYDRRGPWPQPSPNHPFGEAPGVLHIPFSEQFHWWMKIGTRYVKDWFTYWPVAMAKAASWGGLSPVSDEEFANYYYNSCYSKFFTFELTDKVQELFKDYLEDGKTYCVCDFVGMKVLQPIHGVFCEPSITLFEVLEDGVKPVAINLRDYVIDDTDGDLWMLGKYISLQAAGNHIIVATHPRLHFPMDSINAITKTAVPKSHILFQLLYPHFELTLKLDYQVLNNPISLLRNEWWMIYAPFPATGESMRDLVVLGYHGLQDNPAYPKYFYPLKGPQKVRSNYGDFHDGYYKVYFNFVKEVLKEIPHGDKFVTRWANYIHQEIPTFPNGEEIWKEDNFAHAVASYMWDVTLGHAADHKTYAEIPINKNPLRLRIPSPKYKTPGYKLDYSNAVTIIDQTKLIMANKLFFAPTNVSNMIDVNYDFSLPILNQHVKSFKSALKEHEANLKTPNFMPVGQIPASIQY
;
A
#
# COMPACT_ATOMS: atom_id res chain seq x y z
N MET A 1 28.15 2.62 79.20
CA MET A 1 28.36 1.30 78.56
C MET A 1 27.14 0.46 78.88
N ASP A 2 26.38 -0.08 77.93
CA ASP A 2 26.43 -0.04 76.49
C ASP A 2 25.07 -0.57 76.01
N MET A 3 24.72 -0.17 74.80
CA MET A 3 23.54 -0.56 74.01
C MET A 3 23.24 -2.08 74.00
N LYS A 4 21.95 -2.45 73.85
CA LYS A 4 21.42 -3.04 72.59
C LYS A 4 19.95 -3.47 72.68
N THR A 5 19.13 -2.66 72.02
CA THR A 5 18.09 -3.05 71.05
C THR A 5 17.13 -4.19 71.38
N LYS A 6 15.98 -3.83 71.98
CA LYS A 6 14.72 -4.57 71.82
C LYS A 6 14.19 -4.36 70.40
N LYS A 7 14.20 -5.44 69.62
CA LYS A 7 13.56 -5.54 68.30
C LYS A 7 12.04 -5.48 68.51
N LYS A 8 11.44 -4.32 68.22
CA LYS A 8 9.98 -4.14 68.17
C LYS A 8 9.53 -4.77 66.84
N MET A 9 8.96 -5.98 66.89
CA MET A 9 8.20 -6.49 65.76
C MET A 9 7.00 -5.58 65.60
N VAL A 10 7.06 -4.75 64.56
CA VAL A 10 5.91 -4.04 64.03
C VAL A 10 5.11 -5.11 63.30
N ASP A 11 3.94 -5.45 63.82
CA ASP A 11 2.87 -6.07 63.04
C ASP A 11 2.51 -5.06 61.94
N GLU A 12 3.22 -5.12 60.81
CA GLU A 12 2.71 -4.60 59.56
C GLU A 12 1.51 -5.49 59.19
N LYS A 13 0.33 -5.08 59.67
CA LYS A 13 -0.91 -5.46 59.02
C LYS A 13 -0.73 -5.07 57.56
N PHE A 14 -0.63 -6.05 56.68
CA PHE A 14 -0.99 -5.85 55.28
C PHE A 14 -2.35 -5.17 55.32
N SER A 15 -2.39 -3.96 54.77
CA SER A 15 -3.64 -3.27 54.56
C SER A 15 -4.47 -4.18 53.66
N ASP A 16 -5.46 -4.86 54.23
CA ASP A 16 -6.51 -5.62 53.51
C ASP A 16 -7.41 -4.69 52.67
N ASP A 17 -7.07 -3.40 52.61
CA ASP A 17 -7.69 -2.44 51.72
C ASP A 17 -7.14 -2.60 50.30
N LEU A 18 -7.47 -3.76 49.69
CA LEU A 18 -7.55 -3.92 48.23
C LEU A 18 -8.87 -3.30 47.75
N THR A 19 -9.20 -2.09 48.19
CA THR A 19 -10.12 -1.27 47.43
C THR A 19 -9.39 -0.95 46.13
N LEU A 20 -9.77 -1.63 45.05
CA LEU A 20 -9.62 -1.13 43.69
C LEU A 20 -10.43 0.17 43.62
N GLU A 21 -9.97 1.22 44.29
CA GLU A 21 -10.65 2.50 44.40
C GLU A 21 -10.78 3.07 42.99
N SER A 22 -12.01 3.10 42.46
CA SER A 22 -12.57 4.11 41.54
C SER A 22 -11.87 4.43 40.20
N GLU A 23 -10.61 4.07 39.97
CA GLU A 23 -9.86 4.28 38.73
C GLU A 23 -10.27 3.26 37.65
N PHE A 24 -10.86 2.15 38.08
CA PHE A 24 -11.52 1.17 37.23
C PHE A 24 -13.04 1.40 37.22
N ASN A 25 -13.49 2.58 36.80
CA ASN A 25 -14.76 2.63 36.04
C ASN A 25 -14.53 1.87 34.73
N ALA A 26 -14.47 0.54 34.85
CA ALA A 26 -14.32 -0.37 33.75
C ALA A 26 -15.63 -0.30 33.00
N LEU A 27 -15.60 0.33 31.82
CA LEU A 27 -16.68 0.26 30.86
C LEU A 27 -17.16 -1.20 30.73
N GLU A 28 -18.44 -1.40 30.48
CA GLU A 28 -18.96 -2.75 30.30
C GLU A 28 -18.38 -3.35 29.00
N PRO A 29 -18.20 -4.68 28.90
CA PRO A 29 -17.64 -5.31 27.71
C PRO A 29 -18.40 -4.92 26.43
N ASP A 30 -19.73 -4.84 26.48
CA ASP A 30 -20.61 -4.53 25.34
C ASP A 30 -20.49 -3.09 24.82
N GLU A 31 -19.76 -2.21 25.52
CA GLU A 31 -19.39 -0.89 25.03
C GLU A 31 -18.34 -0.94 23.90
N PHE A 32 -17.65 -2.07 23.75
CA PHE A 32 -16.69 -2.35 22.68
C PHE A 32 -17.37 -3.15 21.55
N LEU A 33 -16.80 -3.14 20.34
CA LEU A 33 -17.46 -3.76 19.18
C LEU A 33 -17.65 -5.29 19.32
N TYR A 34 -16.73 -5.95 20.01
CA TYR A 34 -16.68 -7.41 20.17
C TYR A 34 -16.49 -7.85 21.63
N ASP A 35 -17.09 -7.13 22.58
CA ASP A 35 -17.00 -7.46 24.01
C ASP A 35 -15.56 -7.56 24.54
N ARG A 36 -14.64 -6.73 24.03
CA ARG A 36 -13.17 -6.79 24.26
C ARG A 36 -12.47 -8.06 23.79
N ARG A 37 -13.16 -8.95 23.08
CA ARG A 37 -12.63 -10.18 22.48
C ARG A 37 -12.43 -10.03 20.97
N GLY A 38 -12.26 -8.79 20.52
CA GLY A 38 -12.16 -8.46 19.12
C GLY A 38 -10.87 -8.97 18.48
N PRO A 39 -10.71 -8.76 17.17
CA PRO A 39 -9.49 -9.12 16.47
C PRO A 39 -8.28 -8.42 17.11
N TRP A 40 -7.14 -9.09 17.07
CA TRP A 40 -5.86 -8.53 17.50
C TRP A 40 -4.80 -8.89 16.46
N PRO A 41 -3.84 -7.99 16.18
CA PRO A 41 -2.71 -8.30 15.31
C PRO A 41 -1.88 -9.46 15.87
N GLN A 42 -1.33 -10.27 14.97
CA GLN A 42 -0.53 -11.45 15.25
C GLN A 42 0.62 -11.51 14.24
N PRO A 43 1.79 -12.09 14.59
CA PRO A 43 2.86 -12.29 13.63
C PRO A 43 2.36 -13.02 12.37
N SER A 44 2.82 -12.59 11.19
CA SER A 44 2.46 -13.25 9.93
C SER A 44 2.82 -14.74 9.99
N PRO A 45 1.91 -15.67 9.64
CA PRO A 45 2.20 -17.11 9.67
C PRO A 45 3.32 -17.54 8.73
N ASN A 46 3.50 -16.81 7.63
CA ASN A 46 4.47 -17.17 6.59
C ASN A 46 5.84 -16.52 6.86
N HIS A 47 5.84 -15.28 7.34
CA HIS A 47 7.08 -14.54 7.65
C HIS A 47 6.91 -13.73 8.95
N PRO A 48 6.96 -14.37 10.14
CA PRO A 48 6.66 -13.71 11.41
C PRO A 48 7.63 -12.58 11.78
N PHE A 49 8.81 -12.55 11.15
CA PHE A 49 9.82 -11.51 11.30
C PHE A 49 10.06 -10.71 10.02
N GLY A 50 9.33 -11.00 8.94
CA GLY A 50 9.56 -10.46 7.59
C GLY A 50 8.42 -9.59 7.06
N GLU A 51 7.22 -9.72 7.62
CA GLU A 51 6.02 -8.99 7.18
C GLU A 51 5.41 -8.22 8.35
N ALA A 52 4.51 -7.28 8.03
CA ALA A 52 3.68 -6.62 9.04
C ALA A 52 2.81 -7.64 9.79
N PRO A 53 2.48 -7.39 11.08
CA PRO A 53 1.50 -8.19 11.80
C PRO A 53 0.16 -8.21 11.07
N GLY A 54 -0.45 -9.40 10.97
CA GLY A 54 -1.75 -9.60 10.32
C GLY A 54 -2.81 -10.05 11.32
N VAL A 55 -4.07 -10.03 10.89
CA VAL A 55 -5.20 -10.45 11.75
C VAL A 55 -5.74 -11.80 11.26
N LEU A 56 -5.46 -12.88 12.01
CA LEU A 56 -5.81 -14.24 11.56
C LEU A 56 -7.20 -14.68 12.03
N HIS A 57 -7.67 -14.14 13.14
CA HIS A 57 -8.97 -14.46 13.73
C HIS A 57 -10.00 -13.36 13.46
N ILE A 58 -10.59 -13.40 12.27
CA ILE A 58 -11.58 -12.40 11.85
C ILE A 58 -12.97 -12.76 12.39
N PRO A 59 -13.67 -11.83 13.06
CA PRO A 59 -15.04 -12.05 13.53
C PRO A 59 -15.99 -12.51 12.41
N PHE A 60 -16.89 -13.44 12.71
CA PHE A 60 -17.81 -14.02 11.72
C PHE A 60 -18.65 -12.96 10.98
N SER A 61 -19.08 -11.90 11.68
CA SER A 61 -19.85 -10.81 11.08
C SER A 61 -19.08 -10.08 9.97
N GLU A 62 -17.78 -9.84 10.15
CA GLU A 62 -16.92 -9.25 9.11
C GLU A 62 -16.75 -10.20 7.92
N GLN A 63 -16.56 -11.50 8.17
CA GLN A 63 -16.45 -12.49 7.11
C GLN A 63 -17.73 -12.59 6.27
N PHE A 64 -18.88 -12.60 6.93
CA PHE A 64 -20.19 -12.65 6.28
C PHE A 64 -20.44 -11.39 5.45
N HIS A 65 -20.20 -10.20 6.02
CA HIS A 65 -20.33 -8.93 5.32
C HIS A 65 -19.45 -8.88 4.06
N TRP A 66 -18.19 -9.31 4.18
CA TRP A 66 -17.28 -9.40 3.04
C TRP A 66 -17.78 -10.33 1.94
N TRP A 67 -18.31 -11.51 2.29
CA TRP A 67 -18.85 -12.45 1.30
C TRP A 67 -20.04 -11.86 0.53
N MET A 68 -20.92 -11.14 1.23
CA MET A 68 -22.09 -10.50 0.65
C MET A 68 -21.72 -9.35 -0.30
N LYS A 69 -20.71 -8.55 0.06
CA LYS A 69 -20.32 -7.34 -0.70
C LYS A 69 -19.29 -7.60 -1.79
N ILE A 70 -18.28 -8.41 -1.49
CA ILE A 70 -17.10 -8.61 -2.32
C ILE A 70 -17.03 -10.04 -2.84
N GLY A 71 -17.07 -11.03 -1.95
CA GLY A 71 -16.78 -12.43 -2.30
C GLY A 71 -17.70 -13.00 -3.40
N THR A 72 -18.99 -12.68 -3.36
CA THR A 72 -19.97 -13.13 -4.37
C THR A 72 -19.64 -12.59 -5.77
N ARG A 73 -19.21 -11.32 -5.87
CA ARG A 73 -18.77 -10.72 -7.13
C ARG A 73 -17.55 -11.45 -7.68
N TYR A 74 -16.54 -11.67 -6.84
CA TYR A 74 -15.31 -12.36 -7.21
C TYR A 74 -15.60 -13.75 -7.80
N VAL A 75 -16.44 -14.53 -7.13
CA VAL A 75 -16.83 -15.87 -7.61
C VAL A 75 -17.56 -15.78 -8.96
N LYS A 76 -18.52 -14.87 -9.09
CA LYS A 76 -19.27 -14.68 -10.34
C LYS A 76 -18.33 -14.32 -11.50
N ASP A 77 -17.46 -13.33 -11.31
CA ASP A 77 -16.57 -12.83 -12.35
C ASP A 77 -15.52 -13.88 -12.72
N TRP A 78 -15.01 -14.65 -11.74
CA TRP A 78 -14.11 -15.77 -12.01
C TRP A 78 -14.74 -16.80 -12.96
N PHE A 79 -15.98 -17.21 -12.71
CA PHE A 79 -16.65 -18.20 -13.56
C PHE A 79 -17.10 -17.67 -14.92
N THR A 80 -17.42 -16.37 -15.03
CA THR A 80 -18.10 -15.82 -16.21
C THR A 80 -17.21 -14.98 -17.12
N TYR A 81 -16.14 -14.36 -16.60
CA TYR A 81 -15.38 -13.36 -17.36
C TYR A 81 -14.17 -13.93 -18.12
N TRP A 82 -13.68 -15.12 -17.77
CA TRP A 82 -12.48 -15.69 -18.40
C TRP A 82 -12.59 -15.91 -19.92
N PRO A 83 -13.74 -16.26 -20.54
CA PRO A 83 -13.83 -16.37 -21.99
C PRO A 83 -13.67 -15.01 -22.67
N VAL A 84 -14.20 -13.95 -22.05
CA VAL A 84 -14.07 -12.57 -22.53
C VAL A 84 -12.61 -12.12 -22.45
N ALA A 85 -11.95 -12.41 -21.32
CA ALA A 85 -10.53 -12.12 -21.14
C ALA A 85 -9.66 -12.83 -22.19
N MET A 86 -9.94 -14.11 -22.46
CA MET A 86 -9.19 -14.90 -23.44
C MET A 86 -9.40 -14.41 -24.87
N ALA A 87 -10.65 -14.11 -25.26
CA ALA A 87 -10.94 -13.56 -26.58
C ALA A 87 -10.25 -12.20 -26.80
N LYS A 88 -10.23 -11.34 -25.76
CA LYS A 88 -9.53 -10.06 -25.79
C LYS A 88 -8.02 -10.25 -25.93
N ALA A 89 -7.40 -11.12 -25.12
CA ALA A 89 -5.98 -11.44 -25.22
C ALA A 89 -5.60 -11.98 -26.62
N ALA A 90 -6.41 -12.89 -27.18
CA ALA A 90 -6.17 -13.42 -28.52
C ALA A 90 -6.22 -12.33 -29.61
N SER A 91 -7.11 -11.33 -29.47
CA SER A 91 -7.23 -10.22 -30.42
C SER A 91 -6.02 -9.28 -30.46
N TRP A 92 -5.18 -9.28 -29.41
CA TRP A 92 -3.99 -8.44 -29.35
C TRP A 92 -2.77 -9.06 -30.06
N GLY A 93 -2.71 -10.38 -30.19
CA GLY A 93 -1.63 -11.09 -30.90
C GLY A 93 -0.23 -10.96 -30.29
N GLY A 94 -0.09 -10.32 -29.12
CA GLY A 94 1.21 -10.08 -28.47
C GLY A 94 1.22 -8.76 -27.69
N LEU A 95 2.42 -8.28 -27.37
CA LEU A 95 2.62 -6.95 -26.80
C LEU A 95 2.42 -5.86 -27.86
N SER A 96 1.96 -4.69 -27.41
CA SER A 96 1.91 -3.48 -28.25
C SER A 96 3.10 -2.58 -27.95
N PRO A 97 3.75 -1.97 -28.96
CA PRO A 97 4.85 -1.04 -28.75
C PRO A 97 4.50 0.08 -27.77
N VAL A 98 5.50 0.51 -27.00
CA VAL A 98 5.39 1.60 -26.03
C VAL A 98 6.32 2.72 -26.48
N SER A 99 5.79 3.90 -26.79
CA SER A 99 6.66 5.06 -27.09
C SER A 99 7.40 5.53 -25.84
N ASP A 100 8.44 6.34 -25.99
CA ASP A 100 9.15 6.89 -24.84
C ASP A 100 8.27 7.87 -24.05
N GLU A 101 7.38 8.58 -24.73
CA GLU A 101 6.36 9.42 -24.12
C GLU A 101 5.37 8.59 -23.28
N GLU A 102 4.86 7.48 -23.81
CA GLU A 102 3.99 6.58 -23.06
C GLU A 102 4.69 5.98 -21.85
N PHE A 103 5.93 5.53 -22.04
CA PHE A 103 6.75 4.97 -20.96
C PHE A 103 7.02 6.00 -19.86
N ALA A 104 7.45 7.21 -20.22
CA ALA A 104 7.60 8.33 -19.30
C ALA A 104 6.30 8.65 -18.56
N ASN A 105 5.19 8.71 -19.29
CA ASN A 105 3.88 9.01 -18.74
C ASN A 105 3.41 7.95 -17.74
N TYR A 106 3.66 6.66 -18.00
CA TYR A 106 3.33 5.60 -17.04
C TYR A 106 4.11 5.77 -15.73
N TYR A 107 5.39 6.16 -15.78
CA TYR A 107 6.15 6.44 -14.56
C TYR A 107 5.74 7.74 -13.88
N TYR A 108 5.47 8.81 -14.62
CA TYR A 108 5.22 10.12 -14.04
C TYR A 108 3.78 10.31 -13.53
N ASN A 109 2.80 9.82 -14.29
CA ASN A 109 1.37 10.05 -14.06
C ASN A 109 0.64 8.76 -13.61
N SER A 110 1.30 7.95 -12.78
CA SER A 110 0.66 6.82 -12.09
C SER A 110 1.34 6.52 -10.76
N CYS A 111 0.85 5.49 -10.07
CA CYS A 111 1.48 4.90 -8.90
C CYS A 111 2.96 4.47 -9.11
N TYR A 112 3.42 4.26 -10.34
CA TYR A 112 4.84 3.98 -10.62
C TYR A 112 5.77 5.14 -10.25
N SER A 113 5.24 6.37 -10.12
CA SER A 113 6.03 7.53 -9.69
C SER A 113 6.63 7.36 -8.29
N LYS A 114 6.04 6.49 -7.46
CA LYS A 114 6.56 6.11 -6.14
C LYS A 114 7.96 5.49 -6.20
N PHE A 115 8.41 5.01 -7.37
CA PHE A 115 9.73 4.42 -7.56
C PHE A 115 10.83 5.42 -7.92
N PHE A 116 10.51 6.71 -8.11
CA PHE A 116 11.54 7.71 -8.38
C PHE A 116 12.45 7.91 -7.17
N THR A 117 13.74 7.66 -7.39
CA THR A 117 14.81 7.88 -6.43
C THR A 117 15.73 8.98 -6.94
N PHE A 118 15.79 10.09 -6.21
CA PHE A 118 16.60 11.26 -6.56
C PHE A 118 18.00 11.25 -5.95
N GLU A 119 18.24 10.33 -5.01
CA GLU A 119 19.56 10.09 -4.42
C GLU A 119 20.30 9.05 -5.26
N LEU A 120 21.17 9.51 -6.16
CA LEU A 120 22.00 8.63 -6.96
C LEU A 120 23.23 8.19 -6.16
N THR A 121 23.28 6.91 -5.79
CA THR A 121 24.48 6.34 -5.14
C THR A 121 25.68 6.36 -6.07
N ASP A 122 26.90 6.31 -5.54
CA ASP A 122 28.15 6.25 -6.34
C ASP A 122 28.11 5.14 -7.40
N LYS A 123 27.52 3.99 -7.05
CA LYS A 123 27.34 2.86 -7.96
C LYS A 123 26.43 3.21 -9.14
N VAL A 124 25.34 3.92 -8.89
CA VAL A 124 24.39 4.35 -9.94
C VAL A 124 25.02 5.46 -10.79
N GLN A 125 25.77 6.38 -10.19
CA GLN A 125 26.49 7.42 -10.93
C GLN A 125 27.53 6.81 -11.87
N GLU A 126 28.35 5.87 -11.39
CA GLU A 126 29.34 5.16 -12.23
C GLU A 126 28.66 4.35 -13.34
N LEU A 127 27.54 3.69 -13.04
CA LEU A 127 26.78 2.89 -14.01
C LEU A 127 26.28 3.73 -15.19
N PHE A 128 25.89 4.97 -14.94
CA PHE A 128 25.32 5.87 -15.95
C PHE A 128 26.24 7.04 -16.32
N LYS A 129 27.54 6.99 -15.98
CA LYS A 129 28.46 8.12 -16.15
C LYS A 129 28.46 8.73 -17.56
N ASP A 130 28.31 7.90 -18.59
CA ASP A 130 28.32 8.32 -20.00
C ASP A 130 27.00 9.02 -20.42
N TYR A 131 25.99 8.99 -19.56
CA TYR A 131 24.64 9.57 -19.76
C TYR A 131 24.35 10.74 -18.82
N LEU A 132 25.22 11.01 -17.85
CA LEU A 132 25.06 12.10 -16.89
C LEU A 132 25.75 13.36 -17.42
N GLU A 133 24.96 14.40 -17.64
CA GLU A 133 25.44 15.72 -18.07
C GLU A 133 25.35 16.75 -16.95
N ASP A 134 26.36 17.63 -16.86
CA ASP A 134 26.38 18.75 -15.92
C ASP A 134 25.18 19.69 -16.12
N GLY A 135 24.57 20.13 -15.02
CA GLY A 135 23.46 21.09 -15.03
C GLY A 135 22.07 20.49 -15.26
N LYS A 136 21.97 19.18 -15.52
CA LYS A 136 20.68 18.45 -15.56
C LYS A 136 20.38 17.77 -14.23
N THR A 137 19.09 17.53 -13.99
CA THR A 137 18.62 16.76 -12.82
C THR A 137 18.17 15.39 -13.27
N TYR A 138 18.57 14.35 -12.55
CA TYR A 138 18.23 12.97 -12.87
C TYR A 138 17.57 12.28 -11.67
N CYS A 139 16.77 11.26 -11.98
CA CYS A 139 16.30 10.28 -11.01
C CYS A 139 16.36 8.88 -11.61
N VAL A 140 16.31 7.86 -10.76
CA VAL A 140 16.25 6.45 -11.20
C VAL A 140 15.05 5.72 -10.64
N CYS A 141 14.61 4.71 -11.36
CA CYS A 141 13.81 3.62 -10.81
C CYS A 141 14.67 2.36 -10.76
N ASP A 142 15.03 1.93 -9.54
CA ASP A 142 15.87 0.74 -9.30
C ASP A 142 15.01 -0.47 -8.96
N PHE A 143 15.02 -1.46 -9.84
CA PHE A 143 14.30 -2.72 -9.69
C PHE A 143 15.22 -3.92 -9.42
N VAL A 144 16.34 -3.71 -8.72
CA VAL A 144 17.24 -4.79 -8.26
C VAL A 144 16.51 -5.85 -7.42
N GLY A 145 15.39 -5.47 -6.78
CA GLY A 145 14.51 -6.38 -6.04
C GLY A 145 13.97 -7.54 -6.87
N MET A 146 13.90 -7.42 -8.20
CA MET A 146 13.52 -8.53 -9.09
C MET A 146 14.43 -9.77 -8.92
N LYS A 147 15.65 -9.62 -8.37
CA LYS A 147 16.57 -10.73 -8.08
C LYS A 147 16.05 -11.73 -7.05
N VAL A 148 15.11 -11.33 -6.18
CA VAL A 148 14.53 -12.24 -5.19
C VAL A 148 13.52 -13.21 -5.82
N LEU A 149 13.03 -12.89 -7.02
CA LEU A 149 11.99 -13.66 -7.68
C LEU A 149 12.57 -14.94 -8.32
N GLN A 150 11.89 -16.06 -8.08
CA GLN A 150 12.13 -17.33 -8.76
C GLN A 150 11.12 -17.50 -9.89
N PRO A 151 11.50 -17.21 -11.14
CA PRO A 151 10.54 -17.21 -12.24
C PRO A 151 9.94 -18.60 -12.48
N ILE A 152 8.66 -18.63 -12.87
CA ILE A 152 8.01 -19.86 -13.33
C ILE A 152 8.58 -20.28 -14.69
N HIS A 153 8.35 -21.54 -15.08
CA HIS A 153 8.91 -22.11 -16.30
C HIS A 153 8.67 -21.22 -17.55
N GLY A 154 9.77 -20.88 -18.21
CA GLY A 154 9.78 -20.09 -19.45
C GLY A 154 9.39 -18.63 -19.29
N VAL A 155 9.34 -18.10 -18.06
CA VAL A 155 9.18 -16.67 -17.79
C VAL A 155 10.50 -16.11 -17.27
N PHE A 156 10.75 -14.83 -17.50
CA PHE A 156 11.95 -14.12 -17.04
C PHE A 156 11.56 -12.99 -16.08
N CYS A 157 12.39 -12.77 -15.08
CA CYS A 157 12.27 -11.73 -14.04
C CYS A 157 13.63 -11.07 -13.89
N GLU A 158 13.95 -10.13 -14.78
CA GLU A 158 15.26 -9.52 -14.81
C GLU A 158 15.27 -8.21 -14.02
N PRO A 159 16.31 -7.95 -13.21
CA PRO A 159 16.48 -6.65 -12.59
C PRO A 159 16.86 -5.61 -13.65
N SER A 160 16.36 -4.40 -13.47
CA SER A 160 16.73 -3.24 -14.29
C SER A 160 16.86 -1.99 -13.42
N ILE A 161 17.68 -1.05 -13.88
CA ILE A 161 17.69 0.32 -13.34
C ILE A 161 17.44 1.24 -14.52
N THR A 162 16.43 2.10 -14.39
CA THR A 162 16.05 3.04 -15.46
C THR A 162 16.41 4.45 -15.03
N LEU A 163 17.22 5.14 -15.85
CA LEU A 163 17.59 6.54 -15.68
C LEU A 163 16.60 7.44 -16.40
N PHE A 164 16.14 8.46 -15.68
CA PHE A 164 15.30 9.52 -16.20
C PHE A 164 15.96 10.88 -16.02
N GLU A 165 15.89 11.72 -17.06
CA GLU A 165 16.09 13.16 -16.94
C GLU A 165 14.79 13.79 -16.41
N VAL A 166 14.91 14.64 -15.41
CA VAL A 166 13.78 15.34 -14.78
C VAL A 166 13.55 16.64 -15.53
N LEU A 167 12.34 16.81 -16.06
CA LEU A 167 11.88 18.00 -16.76
C LEU A 167 10.94 18.81 -15.85
N GLU A 168 10.57 20.02 -16.28
CA GLU A 168 9.64 20.88 -15.54
C GLU A 168 8.30 20.18 -15.26
N ASP A 169 7.69 19.57 -16.29
CA ASP A 169 6.37 18.93 -16.22
C ASP A 169 6.42 17.42 -16.50
N GLY A 170 7.54 16.75 -16.24
CA GLY A 170 7.65 15.32 -16.55
C GLY A 170 9.03 14.73 -16.36
N VAL A 171 9.21 13.57 -16.99
CA VAL A 171 10.50 12.89 -17.09
C VAL A 171 10.73 12.44 -18.53
N LYS A 172 11.99 12.27 -18.89
CA LYS A 172 12.41 11.66 -20.15
C LYS A 172 13.28 10.43 -19.84
N PRO A 173 12.95 9.24 -20.34
CA PRO A 173 13.84 8.09 -20.19
C PRO A 173 15.12 8.33 -20.98
N VAL A 174 16.27 8.09 -20.36
CA VAL A 174 17.59 8.34 -20.96
C VAL A 174 18.30 7.02 -21.25
N ALA A 175 18.33 6.13 -20.27
CA ALA A 175 19.05 4.88 -20.37
C ALA A 175 18.44 3.82 -19.45
N ILE A 176 18.63 2.55 -19.79
CA ILE A 176 18.21 1.41 -18.97
C ILE A 176 19.41 0.48 -18.82
N ASN A 177 19.78 0.18 -17.58
CA ASN A 177 20.70 -0.90 -17.29
C ASN A 177 19.94 -2.23 -17.33
N LEU A 178 20.43 -3.15 -18.18
CA LEU A 178 20.01 -4.53 -18.25
C LEU A 178 21.20 -5.41 -17.83
N ARG A 179 21.14 -5.95 -16.61
CA ARG A 179 22.21 -6.78 -16.03
C ARG A 179 23.58 -6.07 -16.06
N ASP A 180 24.40 -6.42 -17.05
CA ASP A 180 25.82 -6.07 -17.15
C ASP A 180 26.10 -4.96 -18.19
N TYR A 181 25.07 -4.45 -18.88
CA TYR A 181 25.25 -3.39 -19.88
C TYR A 181 24.11 -2.36 -19.82
N VAL A 182 24.33 -1.21 -20.46
CA VAL A 182 23.36 -0.10 -20.53
C VAL A 182 22.93 0.11 -21.98
N ILE A 183 21.65 0.38 -22.15
CA ILE A 183 21.01 0.66 -23.44
C ILE A 183 20.28 1.99 -23.43
N ASP A 184 20.10 2.57 -24.61
CA ASP A 184 19.40 3.84 -24.84
C ASP A 184 18.54 3.77 -26.10
N ASP A 185 17.94 4.89 -26.50
CA ASP A 185 17.02 4.99 -27.64
C ASP A 185 17.66 4.60 -28.99
N THR A 186 18.99 4.64 -29.10
CA THR A 186 19.71 4.24 -30.31
C THR A 186 19.77 2.72 -30.51
N ASP A 187 19.45 1.94 -29.48
CA ASP A 187 19.48 0.48 -29.50
C ASP A 187 18.21 -0.20 -30.08
N GLY A 188 17.26 0.59 -30.58
CA GLY A 188 16.10 0.11 -31.35
C GLY A 188 15.22 -0.90 -30.58
N ASP A 189 15.06 -2.12 -31.09
CA ASP A 189 14.20 -3.12 -30.46
C ASP A 189 14.73 -3.59 -29.08
N LEU A 190 16.03 -3.44 -28.82
CA LEU A 190 16.59 -3.75 -27.51
C LEU A 190 16.16 -2.71 -26.46
N TRP A 191 16.05 -1.44 -26.87
CA TRP A 191 15.44 -0.37 -26.06
C TRP A 191 13.99 -0.69 -25.72
N MET A 192 13.22 -1.17 -26.71
CA MET A 192 11.84 -1.59 -26.48
C MET A 192 11.74 -2.74 -25.48
N LEU A 193 12.60 -3.76 -25.58
CA LEU A 193 12.65 -4.85 -24.60
C LEU A 193 13.00 -4.34 -23.19
N GLY A 194 13.96 -3.42 -23.07
CA GLY A 194 14.32 -2.81 -21.79
C GLY A 194 13.14 -2.10 -21.11
N LYS A 195 12.33 -1.37 -21.89
CA LYS A 195 11.10 -0.76 -21.38
C LYS A 195 10.12 -1.80 -20.83
N TYR A 196 9.90 -2.91 -21.53
CA TYR A 196 9.03 -3.97 -21.01
C TYR A 196 9.57 -4.62 -19.74
N ILE A 197 10.88 -4.84 -19.63
CA ILE A 197 11.51 -5.37 -18.42
C ILE A 197 11.30 -4.40 -17.25
N SER A 198 11.52 -3.11 -17.48
CA SER A 198 11.29 -2.05 -16.48
C SER A 198 9.81 -1.99 -16.05
N LEU A 199 8.87 -2.04 -17.00
CA LEU A 199 7.42 -2.04 -16.71
C LEU A 199 6.98 -3.30 -15.96
N GLN A 200 7.50 -4.47 -16.35
CA GLN A 200 7.26 -5.72 -15.62
C GLN A 200 7.72 -5.59 -14.18
N ALA A 201 8.91 -5.03 -13.97
CA ALA A 201 9.46 -4.86 -12.66
C ALA A 201 8.64 -3.87 -11.82
N ALA A 202 8.28 -2.71 -12.39
CA ALA A 202 7.41 -1.72 -11.74
C ALA A 202 6.04 -2.31 -11.37
N GLY A 203 5.43 -3.08 -12.26
CA GLY A 203 4.14 -3.73 -12.01
C GLY A 203 4.20 -4.73 -10.86
N ASN A 204 5.24 -5.57 -10.81
CA ASN A 204 5.40 -6.48 -9.69
C ASN A 204 5.71 -5.73 -8.39
N HIS A 205 6.62 -4.75 -8.40
CA HIS A 205 6.96 -3.98 -7.20
C HIS A 205 5.77 -3.17 -6.67
N ILE A 206 4.93 -2.58 -7.54
CA ILE A 206 3.78 -1.84 -7.03
C ILE A 206 2.82 -2.82 -6.37
N ILE A 207 2.46 -3.92 -7.04
CA ILE A 207 1.45 -4.85 -6.53
C ILE A 207 1.89 -5.56 -5.24
N VAL A 208 3.17 -5.95 -5.14
CA VAL A 208 3.60 -6.83 -4.03
C VAL A 208 4.64 -6.25 -3.08
N ALA A 209 5.29 -5.12 -3.37
CA ALA A 209 6.27 -4.52 -2.45
C ALA A 209 5.80 -3.19 -1.86
N THR A 210 5.32 -2.27 -2.70
CA THR A 210 5.00 -0.90 -2.30
C THR A 210 3.53 -0.75 -1.88
N HIS A 211 2.59 -1.24 -2.69
CA HIS A 211 1.15 -1.13 -2.40
C HIS A 211 0.73 -1.89 -1.13
N PRO A 212 1.28 -3.08 -0.81
CA PRO A 212 0.97 -3.77 0.44
C PRO A 212 1.24 -2.97 1.72
N ARG A 213 2.10 -1.94 1.65
CA ARG A 213 2.37 -1.03 2.77
C ARG A 213 1.14 -0.21 3.18
N LEU A 214 0.16 -0.06 2.28
CA LEU A 214 -1.11 0.62 2.54
C LEU A 214 -2.16 -0.33 3.17
N HIS A 215 -1.93 -1.64 3.08
CA HIS A 215 -2.82 -2.69 3.59
C HIS A 215 -2.36 -3.17 4.97
N PHE A 216 -1.31 -4.00 4.98
CA PHE A 216 -1.08 -4.94 6.07
C PHE A 216 -0.68 -4.28 7.39
N PRO A 217 0.15 -3.21 7.41
CA PRO A 217 0.38 -2.49 8.65
C PRO A 217 -0.92 -1.85 9.21
N MET A 218 -1.85 -1.45 8.34
CA MET A 218 -3.09 -0.77 8.73
C MET A 218 -4.09 -1.70 9.44
N ASP A 219 -3.96 -3.03 9.25
CA ASP A 219 -4.75 -4.03 9.97
C ASP A 219 -4.56 -3.95 11.49
N SER A 220 -3.35 -3.61 11.94
CA SER A 220 -3.06 -3.44 13.38
C SER A 220 -3.89 -2.29 13.97
N ILE A 221 -3.94 -1.16 13.29
CA ILE A 221 -4.73 0.01 13.71
C ILE A 221 -6.23 -0.33 13.69
N ASN A 222 -6.70 -1.00 12.64
CA ASN A 222 -8.08 -1.44 12.50
C ASN A 222 -8.52 -2.36 13.66
N ALA A 223 -7.77 -3.46 13.86
CA ALA A 223 -8.09 -4.45 14.87
C ALA A 223 -8.01 -3.89 16.30
N ILE A 224 -6.95 -3.16 16.62
CA ILE A 224 -6.77 -2.55 17.95
C ILE A 224 -7.88 -1.53 18.21
N THR A 225 -8.28 -0.72 17.23
CA THR A 225 -9.38 0.24 17.41
C THR A 225 -10.70 -0.48 17.70
N LYS A 226 -11.03 -1.50 16.90
CA LYS A 226 -12.26 -2.31 17.09
C LYS A 226 -12.32 -3.02 18.44
N THR A 227 -11.16 -3.38 18.99
CA THR A 227 -11.05 -4.17 20.23
C THR A 227 -10.93 -3.30 21.49
N ALA A 228 -10.16 -2.21 21.43
CA ALA A 228 -9.71 -1.47 22.61
C ALA A 228 -10.31 -0.06 22.76
N VAL A 229 -11.04 0.44 21.76
CA VAL A 229 -11.69 1.76 21.82
C VAL A 229 -13.21 1.60 21.92
N PRO A 230 -13.90 2.23 22.88
CA PRO A 230 -15.35 2.13 23.01
C PRO A 230 -16.09 2.68 21.78
N LYS A 231 -17.23 2.08 21.43
CA LYS A 231 -18.02 2.48 20.25
C LYS A 231 -18.51 3.94 20.30
N SER A 232 -18.76 4.45 21.51
CA SER A 232 -19.20 5.83 21.75
C SER A 232 -18.07 6.86 21.70
N HIS A 233 -16.81 6.42 21.69
CA HIS A 233 -15.66 7.32 21.68
C HIS A 233 -15.48 7.97 20.29
N ILE A 234 -15.16 9.26 20.26
CA ILE A 234 -15.02 10.04 19.01
C ILE A 234 -14.01 9.41 18.05
N LEU A 235 -12.86 8.93 18.56
CA LEU A 235 -11.86 8.23 17.74
C LEU A 235 -12.43 6.98 17.05
N PHE A 236 -13.27 6.20 17.76
CA PHE A 236 -13.90 5.01 17.17
C PHE A 236 -14.89 5.42 16.09
N GLN A 237 -15.79 6.37 16.38
CA GLN A 237 -16.78 6.87 15.44
C GLN A 237 -16.14 7.44 14.17
N LEU A 238 -15.02 8.15 14.31
CA LEU A 238 -14.25 8.70 13.21
C LEU A 238 -13.62 7.60 12.34
N LEU A 239 -13.01 6.57 12.93
CA LEU A 239 -12.26 5.56 12.17
C LEU A 239 -13.12 4.39 11.67
N TYR A 240 -14.19 4.04 12.37
CA TYR A 240 -14.96 2.81 12.11
C TYR A 240 -15.48 2.66 10.67
N PRO A 241 -16.00 3.72 10.01
CA PRO A 241 -16.39 3.62 8.60
C PRO A 241 -15.22 3.26 7.66
N HIS A 242 -13.98 3.56 8.06
CA HIS A 242 -12.77 3.32 7.28
C HIS A 242 -12.20 1.91 7.46
N PHE A 243 -12.82 1.10 8.31
CA PHE A 243 -12.44 -0.29 8.54
C PHE A 243 -13.25 -1.29 7.74
N GLU A 244 -14.21 -0.83 6.95
CA GLU A 244 -15.16 -1.69 6.24
C GLU A 244 -14.38 -2.63 5.31
N LEU A 245 -14.61 -3.94 5.43
CA LEU A 245 -14.11 -5.00 4.54
C LEU A 245 -12.60 -5.29 4.60
N THR A 246 -11.77 -4.39 5.13
CA THR A 246 -10.31 -4.47 5.12
C THR A 246 -9.75 -5.76 5.73
N LEU A 247 -10.04 -6.06 7.01
CA LEU A 247 -9.43 -7.21 7.70
C LEU A 247 -9.67 -8.52 6.95
N LYS A 248 -10.90 -8.72 6.44
CA LYS A 248 -11.20 -9.92 5.67
C LYS A 248 -10.53 -9.91 4.31
N LEU A 249 -10.49 -8.78 3.62
CA LEU A 249 -9.81 -8.67 2.33
C LEU A 249 -8.33 -9.02 2.45
N ASP A 250 -7.63 -8.40 3.40
CA ASP A 250 -6.19 -8.59 3.61
C ASP A 250 -5.87 -10.03 3.99
N TYR A 251 -6.69 -10.65 4.85
CA TYR A 251 -6.60 -12.08 5.11
C TYR A 251 -6.81 -12.93 3.85
N GLN A 252 -7.74 -12.57 2.96
CA GLN A 252 -7.97 -13.33 1.73
C GLN A 252 -6.76 -13.25 0.80
N VAL A 253 -6.12 -12.08 0.71
CA VAL A 253 -4.89 -11.89 -0.08
C VAL A 253 -3.74 -12.69 0.52
N LEU A 254 -3.52 -12.60 1.83
CA LEU A 254 -2.35 -13.18 2.48
C LEU A 254 -2.51 -14.66 2.84
N ASN A 255 -3.69 -15.19 3.06
CA ASN A 255 -3.82 -16.51 3.70
C ASN A 255 -4.76 -17.47 2.97
N ASN A 256 -5.54 -17.01 1.99
CA ASN A 256 -6.47 -17.90 1.30
C ASN A 256 -5.73 -18.82 0.29
N PRO A 257 -6.04 -20.14 0.25
CA PRO A 257 -5.55 -21.05 -0.78
C PRO A 257 -5.83 -20.65 -2.24
N ILE A 258 -6.83 -19.81 -2.50
CA ILE A 258 -7.19 -19.27 -3.82
C ILE A 258 -6.70 -17.83 -4.04
N SER A 259 -5.82 -17.32 -3.17
CA SER A 259 -5.17 -16.02 -3.39
C SER A 259 -4.34 -16.03 -4.67
N LEU A 260 -4.37 -14.92 -5.43
CA LEU A 260 -3.50 -14.75 -6.59
C LEU A 260 -2.01 -14.85 -6.24
N LEU A 261 -1.62 -14.57 -4.99
CA LEU A 261 -0.23 -14.68 -4.52
C LEU A 261 0.26 -16.14 -4.46
N ARG A 262 -0.62 -17.15 -4.47
CA ARG A 262 -0.21 -18.56 -4.58
C ARG A 262 0.37 -18.85 -5.98
N ASN A 263 -0.11 -18.12 -6.99
CA ASN A 263 0.32 -18.20 -8.38
C ASN A 263 0.41 -19.62 -8.96
N GLU A 264 -0.58 -20.45 -8.65
CA GLU A 264 -0.65 -21.82 -9.16
C GLU A 264 -0.94 -21.85 -10.67
N TRP A 265 -0.48 -22.90 -11.35
CA TRP A 265 -0.60 -22.99 -12.81
C TRP A 265 -2.05 -22.91 -13.31
N TRP A 266 -2.99 -23.53 -12.57
CA TRP A 266 -4.42 -23.59 -12.90
C TRP A 266 -5.18 -22.29 -12.58
N MET A 267 -4.58 -21.36 -11.82
CA MET A 267 -5.21 -20.08 -11.48
C MET A 267 -5.18 -19.14 -12.68
N ILE A 268 -6.24 -19.15 -13.49
CA ILE A 268 -6.38 -18.32 -14.70
C ILE A 268 -6.46 -16.81 -14.43
N TYR A 269 -6.36 -16.38 -13.16
CA TYR A 269 -6.36 -15.00 -12.70
C TYR A 269 -5.08 -14.63 -11.94
N ALA A 270 -4.12 -15.54 -11.80
CA ALA A 270 -2.84 -15.25 -11.16
C ALA A 270 -1.80 -14.89 -12.23
N PRO A 271 -1.41 -13.60 -12.34
CA PRO A 271 -0.62 -13.11 -13.46
C PRO A 271 0.88 -13.04 -13.15
N PHE A 272 1.30 -13.38 -11.94
CA PHE A 272 2.67 -13.13 -11.50
C PHE A 272 3.69 -14.00 -12.24
N PRO A 273 4.93 -13.51 -12.40
CA PRO A 273 5.96 -14.19 -13.16
C PRO A 273 6.76 -15.22 -12.37
N ALA A 274 6.59 -15.28 -11.04
CA ALA A 274 7.42 -16.08 -10.15
C ALA A 274 6.59 -16.98 -9.22
N THR A 275 7.23 -17.92 -8.53
CA THR A 275 6.55 -18.80 -7.56
C THR A 275 5.87 -17.99 -6.46
N GLY A 276 4.78 -18.50 -5.88
CA GLY A 276 4.09 -17.80 -4.80
C GLY A 276 4.97 -17.51 -3.57
N GLU A 277 5.94 -18.38 -3.29
CA GLU A 277 6.95 -18.18 -2.24
C GLU A 277 7.84 -16.98 -2.55
N SER A 278 8.48 -16.95 -3.72
CA SER A 278 9.38 -15.83 -4.07
C SER A 278 8.64 -14.51 -4.31
N MET A 279 7.36 -14.55 -4.70
CA MET A 279 6.51 -13.36 -4.72
C MET A 279 6.31 -12.77 -3.30
N ARG A 280 6.30 -13.60 -2.25
CA ARG A 280 6.28 -13.11 -0.86
C ARG A 280 7.61 -12.55 -0.40
N ASP A 281 8.73 -13.10 -0.86
CA ASP A 281 10.03 -12.51 -0.56
C ASP A 281 10.11 -11.05 -1.03
N LEU A 282 9.38 -10.70 -2.11
CA LEU A 282 9.23 -9.32 -2.56
C LEU A 282 8.34 -8.47 -1.64
N VAL A 283 7.35 -9.05 -0.95
CA VAL A 283 6.59 -8.38 0.14
C VAL A 283 7.51 -8.10 1.33
N VAL A 284 8.31 -9.09 1.73
CA VAL A 284 9.30 -8.95 2.80
C VAL A 284 10.31 -7.84 2.46
N LEU A 285 10.80 -7.81 1.22
CA LEU A 285 11.65 -6.74 0.72
C LEU A 285 10.96 -5.37 0.82
N GLY A 286 9.69 -5.31 0.44
CA GLY A 286 8.84 -4.13 0.60
C GLY A 286 8.72 -3.68 2.05
N TYR A 287 8.72 -4.57 3.03
CA TYR A 287 8.60 -4.18 4.45
C TYR A 287 9.94 -3.83 5.10
N HIS A 288 10.98 -4.62 4.84
CA HIS A 288 12.30 -4.47 5.47
C HIS A 288 13.23 -3.49 4.76
N GLY A 289 13.00 -3.27 3.45
CA GLY A 289 13.90 -2.51 2.61
C GLY A 289 15.21 -3.24 2.32
N LEU A 290 16.13 -2.54 1.65
CA LEU A 290 17.51 -2.97 1.45
C LEU A 290 18.45 -1.96 2.11
N GLN A 291 19.42 -2.49 2.85
CA GLN A 291 20.46 -1.66 3.45
C GLN A 291 21.24 -0.93 2.34
N ASP A 292 21.54 0.35 2.57
CA ASP A 292 22.33 1.20 1.68
C ASP A 292 21.76 1.33 0.25
N ASN A 293 20.45 1.07 0.07
CA ASN A 293 19.75 1.32 -1.20
C ASN A 293 18.54 2.25 -0.98
N PRO A 294 18.61 3.52 -1.43
CA PRO A 294 17.53 4.49 -1.21
C PRO A 294 16.22 4.15 -1.94
N ALA A 295 16.23 3.27 -2.95
CA ALA A 295 15.02 2.82 -3.65
C ALA A 295 14.18 1.82 -2.84
N TYR A 296 14.76 1.22 -1.80
CA TYR A 296 14.10 0.23 -0.93
C TYR A 296 14.18 0.67 0.54
N PRO A 297 13.52 1.78 0.91
CA PRO A 297 13.48 2.17 2.31
C PRO A 297 12.69 1.13 3.11
N LYS A 298 13.12 0.88 4.35
CA LYS A 298 12.34 0.13 5.33
C LYS A 298 10.99 0.83 5.54
N TYR A 299 9.94 0.04 5.73
CA TYR A 299 8.62 0.57 6.05
C TYR A 299 8.67 1.45 7.31
N PHE A 300 7.95 2.57 7.23
CA PHE A 300 7.63 3.43 8.36
C PHE A 300 6.18 3.89 8.21
N TYR A 301 5.53 4.11 9.34
CA TYR A 301 4.20 4.70 9.39
C TYR A 301 4.29 6.16 8.89
N PRO A 302 3.52 6.56 7.86
CA PRO A 302 3.65 7.86 7.22
C PRO A 302 3.01 8.97 8.07
N LEU A 303 3.53 9.22 9.28
CA LEU A 303 2.90 10.07 10.29
C LEU A 303 2.49 11.45 9.75
N LYS A 304 3.34 12.07 8.92
CA LYS A 304 3.08 13.41 8.37
C LYS A 304 2.48 13.37 6.96
N GLY A 305 1.74 12.32 6.62
CA GLY A 305 1.07 12.14 5.35
C GLY A 305 1.91 11.40 4.31
N PRO A 306 1.48 11.41 3.02
CA PRO A 306 2.13 10.68 1.95
C PRO A 306 3.65 10.86 1.93
N GLN A 307 4.37 9.77 1.64
CA GLN A 307 5.77 9.88 1.26
C GLN A 307 5.88 10.83 0.07
N LYS A 308 6.86 11.76 0.13
CA LYS A 308 7.06 12.72 -0.94
C LYS A 308 7.47 12.02 -2.22
N VAL A 309 6.65 12.21 -3.25
CA VAL A 309 6.90 11.79 -4.62
C VAL A 309 6.95 13.05 -5.46
N ARG A 310 8.06 13.29 -6.16
CA ARG A 310 8.22 14.48 -7.01
C ARG A 310 7.60 14.22 -8.37
N SER A 311 6.27 14.27 -8.44
CA SER A 311 5.48 14.12 -9.65
C SER A 311 4.08 14.71 -9.45
N ASN A 312 3.32 14.88 -10.54
CA ASN A 312 1.90 15.21 -10.48
C ASN A 312 1.09 14.27 -9.56
N TYR A 313 1.46 12.98 -9.55
CA TYR A 313 0.82 12.00 -8.69
C TYR A 313 1.11 12.26 -7.21
N GLY A 314 2.35 12.60 -6.85
CA GLY A 314 2.69 13.00 -5.48
C GLY A 314 1.99 14.28 -5.04
N ASP A 315 1.97 15.31 -5.90
CA ASP A 315 1.29 16.59 -5.62
C ASP A 315 -0.22 16.42 -5.42
N PHE A 316 -0.84 15.51 -6.18
CA PHE A 316 -2.24 15.11 -5.99
C PHE A 316 -2.47 14.54 -4.57
N HIS A 317 -1.64 13.60 -4.12
CA HIS A 317 -1.78 13.02 -2.79
C HIS A 317 -1.52 14.04 -1.68
N ASP A 318 -0.51 14.89 -1.84
CA ASP A 318 -0.18 15.96 -0.91
C ASP A 318 -1.33 16.97 -0.74
N GLY A 319 -2.00 17.32 -1.84
CA GLY A 319 -3.15 18.22 -1.85
C GLY A 319 -4.32 17.68 -1.03
N TYR A 320 -4.73 16.45 -1.31
CA TYR A 320 -5.83 15.82 -0.58
C TYR A 320 -5.48 15.53 0.88
N TYR A 321 -4.25 15.11 1.19
CA TYR A 321 -3.86 14.85 2.57
C TYR A 321 -4.07 16.08 3.47
N LYS A 322 -3.83 17.30 2.96
CA LYS A 322 -4.14 18.54 3.71
C LYS A 322 -5.62 18.65 4.06
N VAL A 323 -6.51 18.22 3.16
CA VAL A 323 -7.97 18.20 3.40
C VAL A 323 -8.32 17.20 4.51
N TYR A 324 -7.77 15.98 4.48
CA TYR A 324 -7.93 14.98 5.54
C TYR A 324 -7.40 15.49 6.89
N PHE A 325 -6.18 16.02 6.90
CA PHE A 325 -5.54 16.55 8.10
C PHE A 325 -6.36 17.65 8.77
N ASN A 326 -6.84 18.62 7.99
CA ASN A 326 -7.68 19.69 8.52
C ASN A 326 -8.99 19.15 9.12
N PHE A 327 -9.66 18.23 8.44
CA PHE A 327 -10.89 17.61 8.97
C PHE A 327 -10.65 16.86 10.29
N VAL A 328 -9.65 15.99 10.30
CA VAL A 328 -9.30 15.20 11.48
C VAL A 328 -8.87 16.11 12.63
N LYS A 329 -8.06 17.12 12.36
CA LYS A 329 -7.61 18.09 13.37
C LYS A 329 -8.80 18.80 14.03
N GLU A 330 -9.82 19.20 13.27
CA GLU A 330 -11.02 19.81 13.86
C GLU A 330 -11.85 18.82 14.68
N VAL A 331 -12.03 17.58 14.21
CA VAL A 331 -12.79 16.55 14.96
C VAL A 331 -12.12 16.17 16.28
N LEU A 332 -10.79 15.99 16.27
CA LEU A 332 -10.06 15.50 17.44
C LEU A 332 -9.85 16.56 18.52
N LYS A 333 -10.13 17.84 18.29
CA LYS A 333 -10.13 18.90 19.33
C LYS A 333 -11.09 18.60 20.48
N GLU A 334 -12.16 17.86 20.21
CA GLU A 334 -13.16 17.47 21.20
C GLU A 334 -12.68 16.33 22.12
N ILE A 335 -11.51 15.73 21.85
CA ILE A 335 -10.89 14.72 22.71
C ILE A 335 -9.87 15.41 23.63
N PRO A 336 -10.00 15.30 24.96
CA PRO A 336 -9.06 15.95 25.88
C PRO A 336 -7.66 15.36 25.76
N HIS A 337 -6.65 16.23 25.87
CA HIS A 337 -5.26 15.81 25.92
C HIS A 337 -5.04 14.84 27.10
N GLY A 338 -4.35 13.73 26.83
CA GLY A 338 -4.12 12.68 27.83
C GLY A 338 -5.31 11.74 28.01
N ASP A 339 -6.27 11.73 27.08
CA ASP A 339 -7.33 10.73 27.06
C ASP A 339 -6.74 9.31 27.18
N LYS A 340 -7.30 8.53 28.11
CA LYS A 340 -6.77 7.21 28.47
C LYS A 340 -6.94 6.17 27.36
N PHE A 341 -7.99 6.29 26.53
CA PHE A 341 -8.23 5.36 25.43
C PHE A 341 -7.27 5.65 24.28
N VAL A 342 -7.07 6.91 23.93
CA VAL A 342 -6.09 7.31 22.91
C VAL A 342 -4.66 6.93 23.32
N THR A 343 -4.28 7.20 24.57
CA THR A 343 -2.94 6.88 25.09
C THR A 343 -2.66 5.37 25.03
N ARG A 344 -3.62 4.54 25.45
CA ARG A 344 -3.49 3.08 25.39
C ARG A 344 -3.50 2.56 23.95
N TRP A 345 -4.42 3.08 23.13
CA TRP A 345 -4.53 2.76 21.71
C TRP A 345 -3.20 3.00 20.98
N ALA A 346 -2.57 4.15 21.19
CA ALA A 346 -1.28 4.48 20.61
C ALA A 346 -0.16 3.54 21.10
N ASN A 347 -0.13 3.22 22.40
CA ASN A 347 0.84 2.25 22.94
C ASN A 347 0.68 0.86 22.33
N TYR A 348 -0.55 0.37 22.15
CA TYR A 348 -0.81 -0.92 21.52
C TYR A 348 -0.37 -0.93 20.06
N ILE A 349 -0.66 0.13 19.29
CA ILE A 349 -0.23 0.21 17.89
C ILE A 349 1.29 0.32 17.78
N HIS A 350 1.94 1.12 18.63
CA HIS A 350 3.40 1.27 18.62
C HIS A 350 4.14 -0.06 18.82
N GLN A 351 3.58 -0.99 19.60
CA GLN A 351 4.16 -2.33 19.78
C GLN A 351 4.20 -3.13 18.47
N GLU A 352 3.20 -2.94 17.61
CA GLU A 352 3.06 -3.65 16.32
C GLU A 352 3.73 -2.88 15.17
N ILE A 353 3.73 -1.54 15.26
CA ILE A 353 4.28 -0.61 14.28
C ILE A 353 5.21 0.37 15.01
N PRO A 354 6.50 0.04 15.18
CA PRO A 354 7.42 0.84 16.01
C PRO A 354 7.60 2.31 15.61
N THR A 355 7.28 2.66 14.36
CA THR A 355 7.33 4.04 13.85
C THR A 355 6.04 4.84 14.08
N PHE A 356 4.97 4.19 14.55
CA PHE A 356 3.77 4.87 15.00
C PHE A 356 4.04 5.53 16.36
N PRO A 357 3.56 6.76 16.65
CA PRO A 357 3.83 7.41 17.93
C PRO A 357 3.26 6.62 19.11
N ASN A 358 4.05 6.43 20.17
CA ASN A 358 3.55 5.82 21.41
C ASN A 358 2.60 6.77 22.19
N GLY A 359 2.08 6.32 23.33
CA GLY A 359 1.11 7.06 24.13
C GLY A 359 1.60 8.40 24.70
N GLU A 360 2.92 8.62 24.79
CA GLU A 360 3.46 9.94 25.13
C GLU A 360 3.62 10.80 23.87
N GLU A 361 4.17 10.22 22.80
CA GLU A 361 4.49 10.91 21.56
C GLU A 361 3.25 11.32 20.76
N ILE A 362 2.15 10.58 20.88
CA ILE A 362 0.88 10.87 20.18
C ILE A 362 0.35 12.26 20.52
N TRP A 363 0.67 12.77 21.72
CA TRP A 363 0.21 14.06 22.20
C TRP A 363 1.17 15.22 21.93
N LYS A 364 2.35 14.95 21.35
CA LYS A 364 3.32 15.99 20.98
C LYS A 364 2.87 16.65 19.68
N GLU A 365 2.87 17.98 19.65
CA GLU A 365 2.48 18.78 18.48
C GLU A 365 1.09 18.34 17.93
N ASP A 366 0.95 18.21 16.62
CA ASP A 366 -0.25 17.71 15.96
C ASP A 366 -0.18 16.19 15.67
N ASN A 367 0.67 15.41 16.37
CA ASN A 367 0.90 13.99 16.05
C ASN A 367 -0.37 13.15 16.07
N PHE A 368 -1.31 13.40 16.99
CA PHE A 368 -2.58 12.67 17.03
C PHE A 368 -3.41 12.89 15.76
N ALA A 369 -3.52 14.15 15.32
CA ALA A 369 -4.23 14.48 14.08
C ALA A 369 -3.53 13.93 12.85
N HIS A 370 -2.20 14.02 12.83
CA HIS A 370 -1.35 13.47 11.79
C HIS A 370 -1.49 11.95 11.66
N ALA A 371 -1.48 11.22 12.78
CA ALA A 371 -1.67 9.77 12.79
C ALA A 371 -3.05 9.39 12.24
N VAL A 372 -4.12 9.97 12.77
CA VAL A 372 -5.48 9.61 12.32
C VAL A 372 -5.72 10.02 10.86
N ALA A 373 -5.25 11.20 10.44
CA ALA A 373 -5.39 11.67 9.06
C ALA A 373 -4.60 10.82 8.06
N SER A 374 -3.39 10.40 8.43
CA SER A 374 -2.56 9.54 7.58
C SER A 374 -3.22 8.19 7.41
N TYR A 375 -3.74 7.58 8.48
CA TYR A 375 -4.52 6.35 8.38
C TYR A 375 -5.71 6.51 7.42
N MET A 376 -6.55 7.52 7.65
CA MET A 376 -7.76 7.75 6.84
C MET A 376 -7.42 7.97 5.37
N TRP A 377 -6.41 8.80 5.08
CA TRP A 377 -5.95 9.03 3.71
C TRP A 377 -5.46 7.74 3.05
N ASP A 378 -4.69 6.93 3.79
CA ASP A 378 -4.02 5.74 3.26
C ASP A 378 -5.02 4.69 2.81
N VAL A 379 -5.96 4.34 3.70
CA VAL A 379 -6.97 3.31 3.44
C VAL A 379 -8.11 3.77 2.54
N THR A 380 -8.12 5.03 2.11
CA THR A 380 -9.13 5.59 1.19
C THR A 380 -8.49 6.01 -0.13
N LEU A 381 -8.04 7.26 -0.24
CA LEU A 381 -7.49 7.84 -1.45
C LEU A 381 -6.15 7.23 -1.84
N GLY A 382 -5.25 7.04 -0.86
CA GLY A 382 -3.91 6.44 -1.05
C GLY A 382 -4.00 5.13 -1.80
N HIS A 383 -4.72 4.18 -1.21
CA HIS A 383 -5.01 2.87 -1.76
C HIS A 383 -5.75 2.94 -3.11
N ALA A 384 -6.84 3.70 -3.19
CA ALA A 384 -7.70 3.68 -4.38
C ALA A 384 -7.02 4.28 -5.62
N ALA A 385 -6.22 5.33 -5.45
CA ALA A 385 -5.48 5.95 -6.56
C ALA A 385 -4.40 5.02 -7.12
N ASP A 386 -3.75 4.20 -6.28
CA ASP A 386 -2.85 3.14 -6.75
C ASP A 386 -3.56 2.18 -7.69
N HIS A 387 -4.66 1.60 -7.22
CA HIS A 387 -5.46 0.66 -8.00
C HIS A 387 -5.96 1.25 -9.31
N LYS A 388 -6.55 2.45 -9.27
CA LYS A 388 -7.11 3.11 -10.45
C LYS A 388 -6.02 3.38 -11.48
N THR A 389 -4.93 4.04 -11.08
CA THR A 389 -3.88 4.42 -12.02
C THR A 389 -3.14 3.21 -12.58
N TYR A 390 -2.91 2.17 -11.78
CA TYR A 390 -2.33 0.92 -12.29
C TYR A 390 -3.26 0.23 -13.31
N ALA A 391 -4.55 0.10 -12.97
CA ALA A 391 -5.53 -0.59 -13.81
C ALA A 391 -5.84 0.12 -15.14
N GLU A 392 -5.53 1.41 -15.23
CA GLU A 392 -5.67 2.22 -16.44
C GLU A 392 -4.47 2.12 -17.39
N ILE A 393 -3.32 1.61 -16.93
CA ILE A 393 -2.20 1.33 -17.82
C ILE A 393 -2.62 0.21 -18.80
N PRO A 394 -2.47 0.39 -20.12
CA PRO A 394 -2.87 -0.63 -21.09
C PRO A 394 -2.18 -1.97 -20.84
N ILE A 395 -2.98 -3.01 -20.60
CA ILE A 395 -2.50 -4.34 -20.19
C ILE A 395 -1.52 -4.97 -21.20
N ASN A 396 -1.77 -4.79 -22.51
CA ASN A 396 -0.88 -5.27 -23.57
C ASN A 396 0.40 -4.44 -23.74
N LYS A 397 0.57 -3.37 -22.95
CA LYS A 397 1.78 -2.54 -22.86
C LYS A 397 2.51 -2.68 -21.52
N ASN A 398 1.85 -3.23 -20.50
CA ASN A 398 2.37 -3.35 -19.13
C ASN A 398 2.35 -4.83 -18.66
N PRO A 399 3.21 -5.69 -19.24
CA PRO A 399 3.20 -7.11 -18.93
C PRO A 399 3.72 -7.40 -17.53
N LEU A 400 3.07 -8.31 -16.80
CA LEU A 400 3.65 -8.89 -15.57
C LEU A 400 4.55 -10.12 -15.85
N ARG A 401 4.44 -10.71 -17.05
CA ARG A 401 5.25 -11.85 -17.49
C ARG A 401 5.93 -11.53 -18.80
N LEU A 402 7.20 -11.88 -18.92
CA LEU A 402 7.96 -11.86 -20.17
C LEU A 402 8.50 -13.25 -20.46
N ARG A 403 8.34 -13.71 -21.70
CA ARG A 403 8.78 -15.02 -22.22
C ARG A 403 10.11 -14.97 -22.97
N ILE A 404 10.72 -13.79 -23.00
CA ILE A 404 12.00 -13.52 -23.65
C ILE A 404 12.95 -12.86 -22.64
N PRO A 405 14.20 -13.29 -22.55
CA PRO A 405 15.20 -12.64 -21.72
C PRO A 405 15.86 -11.48 -22.48
N SER A 406 16.53 -10.57 -21.76
CA SER A 406 17.55 -9.73 -22.40
C SER A 406 18.71 -10.60 -22.92
N PRO A 407 19.35 -10.23 -24.04
CA PRO A 407 20.56 -10.89 -24.48
C PRO A 407 21.67 -10.76 -23.42
N LYS A 408 22.63 -11.68 -23.42
CA LYS A 408 23.72 -11.67 -22.43
C LYS A 408 24.64 -10.45 -22.54
N TYR A 409 24.69 -9.84 -23.72
CA TYR A 409 25.51 -8.68 -24.04
C TYR A 409 24.73 -7.76 -24.99
N LYS A 410 25.09 -6.48 -24.98
CA LYS A 410 24.55 -5.48 -25.91
C LYS A 410 24.76 -5.97 -27.34
N THR A 411 23.65 -6.22 -28.05
CA THR A 411 23.66 -6.85 -29.37
C THR A 411 23.13 -5.87 -30.42
N PRO A 412 24.01 -5.25 -31.24
CA PRO A 412 23.58 -4.34 -32.30
C PRO A 412 22.61 -5.03 -33.27
N GLY A 413 21.53 -4.34 -33.64
CA GLY A 413 20.55 -4.87 -34.58
C GLY A 413 19.66 -5.98 -34.02
N TYR A 414 19.60 -6.17 -32.69
CA TYR A 414 18.61 -7.02 -32.03
C TYR A 414 17.20 -6.78 -32.60
N LYS A 415 16.40 -7.86 -32.71
CA LYS A 415 15.02 -7.80 -33.21
C LYS A 415 14.08 -8.41 -32.19
N LEU A 416 13.08 -7.62 -31.79
CA LEU A 416 12.09 -8.02 -30.80
C LEU A 416 10.91 -8.71 -31.49
N ASP A 417 10.60 -9.92 -31.05
CA ASP A 417 9.37 -10.61 -31.44
C ASP A 417 8.27 -10.36 -30.40
N TYR A 418 7.40 -9.39 -30.68
CA TYR A 418 6.29 -9.00 -29.81
C TYR A 418 5.29 -10.13 -29.56
N SER A 419 5.13 -11.04 -30.51
CA SER A 419 4.17 -12.15 -30.42
C SER A 419 4.67 -13.27 -29.51
N ASN A 420 6.00 -13.44 -29.43
CA ASN A 420 6.65 -14.41 -28.56
C ASN A 420 7.07 -13.83 -27.20
N ALA A 421 6.97 -12.50 -27.01
CA ALA A 421 7.27 -11.86 -25.73
C ALA A 421 6.31 -12.25 -24.59
N VAL A 422 5.06 -12.59 -24.94
CA VAL A 422 4.01 -13.02 -24.00
C VAL A 422 3.08 -14.02 -24.67
N THR A 423 2.46 -14.91 -23.90
CA THR A 423 1.42 -15.81 -24.43
C THR A 423 0.01 -15.22 -24.25
N ILE A 424 -0.95 -15.74 -25.01
CA ILE A 424 -2.38 -15.44 -24.81
C ILE A 424 -2.82 -15.76 -23.38
N ILE A 425 -2.30 -16.84 -22.78
CA ILE A 425 -2.62 -17.22 -21.39
C ILE A 425 -2.06 -16.23 -20.38
N ASP A 426 -0.85 -15.71 -20.60
CA ASP A 426 -0.26 -14.70 -19.72
C ASP A 426 -1.10 -13.41 -19.72
N GLN A 427 -1.52 -12.97 -20.91
CA GLN A 427 -2.40 -11.81 -21.04
C GLN A 427 -3.81 -12.07 -20.48
N THR A 428 -4.36 -13.27 -20.69
CA THR A 428 -5.67 -13.67 -20.11
C THR A 428 -5.62 -13.57 -18.59
N LYS A 429 -4.55 -14.10 -17.97
CA LYS A 429 -4.33 -14.01 -16.52
C LYS A 429 -4.28 -12.57 -16.04
N LEU A 430 -3.58 -11.69 -16.76
CA LEU A 430 -3.48 -10.29 -16.38
C LEU A 430 -4.81 -9.53 -16.55
N ILE A 431 -5.58 -9.80 -17.61
CA ILE A 431 -6.92 -9.22 -17.79
C ILE A 431 -7.87 -9.66 -16.67
N MET A 432 -7.84 -10.96 -16.31
CA MET A 432 -8.61 -11.49 -15.20
C MET A 432 -8.18 -10.87 -13.87
N ALA A 433 -6.87 -10.77 -13.62
CA ALA A 433 -6.34 -10.16 -12.42
C ALA A 433 -6.75 -8.68 -12.30
N ASN A 434 -6.69 -7.94 -13.41
CA ASN A 434 -7.13 -6.56 -13.46
C ASN A 434 -8.61 -6.43 -13.15
N LYS A 435 -9.47 -7.30 -13.71
CA LYS A 435 -10.91 -7.25 -13.45
C LYS A 435 -11.26 -7.61 -12.00
N LEU A 436 -10.58 -8.60 -11.44
CA LEU A 436 -10.91 -9.15 -10.14
C LEU A 436 -10.32 -8.30 -9.02
N PHE A 437 -9.01 -8.00 -9.08
CA PHE A 437 -8.22 -7.47 -7.97
C PHE A 437 -7.72 -6.04 -8.20
N PHE A 438 -7.27 -5.69 -9.41
CA PHE A 438 -6.56 -4.40 -9.58
C PHE A 438 -7.50 -3.23 -9.88
N ALA A 439 -8.53 -3.42 -10.68
CA ALA A 439 -9.46 -2.34 -11.03
C ALA A 439 -10.43 -2.04 -9.86
N PRO A 440 -10.59 -0.76 -9.47
CA PRO A 440 -11.50 -0.38 -8.40
C PRO A 440 -12.91 -0.92 -8.57
N THR A 441 -13.50 -1.41 -7.47
CA THR A 441 -14.93 -1.73 -7.38
C THR A 441 -15.45 -1.34 -6.00
N ASN A 442 -15.86 -0.08 -5.88
CA ASN A 442 -16.29 0.47 -4.61
C ASN A 442 -17.65 -0.10 -4.18
N VAL A 443 -17.73 -0.47 -2.91
CA VAL A 443 -18.94 -0.85 -2.18
C VAL A 443 -19.54 0.37 -1.46
N SER A 444 -18.68 1.23 -0.92
CA SER A 444 -19.06 2.47 -0.24
C SER A 444 -18.02 3.56 -0.56
N ASN A 445 -18.46 4.82 -0.64
CA ASN A 445 -17.60 5.95 -0.98
C ASN A 445 -17.42 6.91 0.19
N MET A 446 -16.27 7.58 0.22
CA MET A 446 -15.89 8.58 1.21
C MET A 446 -16.92 9.70 1.34
N ILE A 447 -17.48 10.15 0.21
CA ILE A 447 -18.47 11.24 0.19
C ILE A 447 -19.81 10.83 0.82
N ASP A 448 -20.08 9.53 0.92
CA ASP A 448 -21.32 8.97 1.46
C ASP A 448 -21.18 8.54 2.93
N VAL A 449 -19.96 8.56 3.48
CA VAL A 449 -19.69 8.16 4.88
C VAL A 449 -20.53 8.97 5.86
N ASN A 450 -21.15 8.25 6.79
CA ASN A 450 -21.75 8.80 7.99
C ASN A 450 -20.97 8.25 9.20
N TYR A 451 -20.49 9.16 10.05
CA TYR A 451 -19.69 8.82 11.23
C TYR A 451 -20.53 8.62 12.49
N ASP A 452 -21.84 8.89 12.42
CA ASP A 452 -22.77 8.78 13.54
C ASP A 452 -22.30 9.52 14.81
N PHE A 453 -21.63 10.67 14.63
CA PHE A 453 -21.18 11.49 15.74
C PHE A 453 -22.36 11.97 16.58
N SER A 454 -22.26 11.78 17.89
CA SER A 454 -23.29 12.23 18.83
C SER A 454 -23.30 13.76 19.01
N LEU A 455 -22.17 14.42 18.75
CA LEU A 455 -22.03 15.86 18.87
C LEU A 455 -22.42 16.57 17.54
N PRO A 456 -23.36 17.53 17.56
CA PRO A 456 -23.78 18.26 16.35
C PRO A 456 -22.63 19.00 15.63
N ILE A 457 -21.67 19.53 16.38
CA ILE A 457 -20.51 20.25 15.84
C ILE A 457 -19.63 19.35 14.96
N LEU A 458 -19.44 18.08 15.36
CA LEU A 458 -18.68 17.11 14.57
C LEU A 458 -19.37 16.81 13.23
N ASN A 459 -20.70 16.72 13.23
CA ASN A 459 -21.48 16.58 11.99
C ASN A 459 -21.34 17.80 11.05
N GLN A 460 -21.12 19.00 11.60
CA GLN A 460 -20.80 20.18 10.80
C GLN A 460 -19.40 20.07 10.18
N HIS A 461 -18.40 19.60 10.92
CA HIS A 461 -17.05 19.35 10.38
C HIS A 461 -17.07 18.31 9.24
N VAL A 462 -17.90 17.27 9.33
CA VAL A 462 -18.11 16.30 8.25
C VAL A 462 -18.65 16.98 6.98
N LYS A 463 -19.64 17.87 7.11
CA LYS A 463 -20.17 18.63 5.96
C LYS A 463 -19.09 19.51 5.33
N SER A 464 -18.32 20.23 6.16
CA SER A 464 -17.21 21.07 5.68
C SER A 464 -16.14 20.25 4.97
N PHE A 465 -15.78 19.08 5.50
CA PHE A 465 -14.83 18.17 4.88
C PHE A 465 -15.30 17.69 3.51
N LYS A 466 -16.55 17.25 3.38
CA LYS A 466 -17.13 16.81 2.10
C LYS A 466 -17.15 17.95 1.07
N SER A 467 -17.41 19.18 1.49
CA SER A 467 -17.30 20.36 0.64
C SER A 467 -15.85 20.65 0.23
N ALA A 468 -14.91 20.57 1.18
CA ALA A 468 -13.49 20.81 0.94
C ALA A 468 -12.88 19.78 -0.02
N LEU A 469 -13.30 18.51 0.02
CA LEU A 469 -12.91 17.51 -0.98
C LEU A 469 -13.31 17.94 -2.39
N LYS A 470 -14.57 18.34 -2.58
CA LYS A 470 -15.10 18.79 -3.88
C LYS A 470 -14.43 20.09 -4.37
N GLU A 471 -14.19 21.02 -3.45
CA GLU A 471 -13.48 22.26 -3.74
C GLU A 471 -12.03 21.98 -4.15
N HIS A 472 -11.35 21.07 -3.46
CA HIS A 472 -9.99 20.68 -3.82
C HIS A 472 -9.95 20.05 -5.22
N GLU A 473 -10.87 19.12 -5.52
CA GLU A 473 -11.00 18.52 -6.86
C GLU A 473 -11.19 19.57 -7.97
N ALA A 474 -12.09 20.53 -7.75
CA ALA A 474 -12.37 21.60 -8.72
C ALA A 474 -11.17 22.51 -8.99
N ASN A 475 -10.18 22.53 -8.09
CA ASN A 475 -9.01 23.39 -8.15
C ASN A 475 -7.69 22.63 -8.43
N LEU A 476 -7.76 21.33 -8.73
CA LEU A 476 -6.58 20.51 -9.02
C LEU A 476 -5.71 21.14 -10.11
N LYS A 477 -4.39 21.10 -9.88
CA LYS A 477 -3.36 21.49 -10.86
C LYS A 477 -2.71 20.29 -11.55
N THR A 478 -3.06 19.11 -11.10
CA THR A 478 -2.58 17.82 -11.59
C THR A 478 -3.74 17.06 -12.25
N PRO A 479 -3.48 15.99 -13.00
CA PRO A 479 -4.53 15.09 -13.45
C PRO A 479 -5.35 14.56 -12.27
N ASN A 480 -6.65 14.37 -12.46
CA ASN A 480 -7.50 13.78 -11.44
C ASN A 480 -7.33 12.25 -11.44
N PHE A 481 -6.44 11.75 -10.59
CA PHE A 481 -6.14 10.32 -10.47
C PHE A 481 -7.22 9.52 -9.75
N MET A 482 -8.10 10.17 -8.98
CA MET A 482 -9.25 9.54 -8.32
C MET A 482 -10.35 10.57 -8.07
N PRO A 483 -11.44 10.56 -8.86
CA PRO A 483 -12.55 11.47 -8.65
C PRO A 483 -13.14 11.35 -7.24
N VAL A 484 -13.54 12.47 -6.62
CA VAL A 484 -14.06 12.50 -5.24
C VAL A 484 -15.25 11.56 -5.04
N GLY A 485 -16.13 11.47 -6.04
CA GLY A 485 -17.27 10.55 -6.02
C GLY A 485 -16.90 9.07 -6.13
N GLN A 486 -15.64 8.75 -6.40
CA GLN A 486 -15.08 7.40 -6.55
C GLN A 486 -14.00 7.09 -5.48
N ILE A 487 -13.74 7.99 -4.52
CA ILE A 487 -12.88 7.65 -3.39
C ILE A 487 -13.65 6.67 -2.51
N PRO A 488 -13.18 5.44 -2.29
CA PRO A 488 -13.85 4.48 -1.42
C PRO A 488 -13.74 4.93 0.04
N ALA A 489 -14.65 4.46 0.89
CA ALA A 489 -14.59 4.73 2.32
C ALA A 489 -13.50 3.93 3.04
N SER A 490 -12.98 2.87 2.43
CA SER A 490 -11.97 1.96 3.00
C SER A 490 -11.27 1.16 1.88
N ILE A 491 -10.44 0.18 2.27
CA ILE A 491 -9.88 -0.84 1.37
C ILE A 491 -10.96 -1.87 1.02
N GLN A 492 -11.32 -1.99 -0.26
CA GLN A 492 -12.52 -2.71 -0.72
C GLN A 492 -12.35 -3.65 -1.92
N TYR A 493 -11.18 -3.72 -2.54
CA TYR A 493 -10.96 -4.57 -3.71
C TYR A 493 -9.58 -5.18 -3.71
#